data_AF-A0A257JG21-F1
#
_entry.id   AF-A0A257JG21-F1
#
_cell.length_a   1.000
_cell.length_b   1.000
_cell.length_c   1.000
_cell.angle_alpha   90.00
_cell.angle_beta   90.00
_cell.angle_gamma   90.00
#
_symmetry.space_group_name_H-M   'P 1'
#
loop_
_entity.id
_entity.type
_entity.pdbx_description
1 polymer ?
#
loop_
_entity_poly.entity_id
_entity_poly.type
_entity_poly.pdbx_seq_one_letter_code
_entity_poly.pdbx_strand_id
1 'polypeptide(L)'
;PFFLHKDSGELHPRTMDILDQAADIVEQGGIEAWSRVTAEEILGAADAPHYTKSSDILEVWFDSGSTFWHVLRGTHARTQIGEAVSLGHHDSGPEADLYLEGHDQHRGWFHSSLLLACALFDRAPYRGLLTHGFTVDSQGRKMSKSLNNGIDPQQVSQKLGAEIIRLWVAASDYSGDIAGDDKILARVVDAYRRIRNTLRFLLANVSDFDVSADSVGPEEMLEIDRYALARASAMQAEILAHYEVYEFHPVVAKLQVYCSEDQGAFYL
;
A
#
# COMPACT_ATOMS: atom_id res chain seq x y z
N PRO A 1 25.84 -10.64 14.04
CA PRO A 1 27.26 -10.99 13.77
C PRO A 1 28.14 -10.82 15.02
N PHE A 2 27.89 -11.62 16.06
CA PHE A 2 28.59 -11.49 17.36
C PHE A 2 29.51 -12.68 17.65
N PHE A 3 30.59 -12.41 18.37
CA PHE A 3 31.47 -13.42 18.96
C PHE A 3 31.48 -13.22 20.47
N LEU A 4 31.22 -14.29 21.21
CA LEU A 4 31.09 -14.29 22.66
C LEU A 4 32.25 -15.04 23.27
N HIS A 5 32.91 -14.46 24.28
CA HIS A 5 34.00 -15.13 24.98
C HIS A 5 33.46 -16.36 25.72
N LYS A 6 34.14 -17.51 25.59
CA LYS A 6 33.62 -18.81 26.05
C LYS A 6 33.39 -18.86 27.57
N ASP A 7 34.23 -18.18 28.35
CA ASP A 7 34.15 -18.24 29.81
C ASP A 7 33.26 -17.14 30.41
N SER A 8 33.24 -15.94 29.82
CA SER A 8 32.55 -14.78 30.40
C SER A 8 31.22 -14.46 29.72
N GLY A 9 31.01 -14.92 28.49
CA GLY A 9 29.86 -14.55 27.66
C GLY A 9 29.90 -13.10 27.16
N GLU A 10 30.97 -12.35 27.40
CA GLU A 10 31.09 -10.98 26.94
C GLU A 10 31.37 -10.92 25.44
N LEU A 11 30.88 -9.84 24.81
CA LEU A 11 31.14 -9.56 23.41
C LEU A 11 32.63 -9.31 23.16
N HIS A 12 33.12 -9.74 22.00
CA HIS A 12 34.48 -9.45 21.56
C HIS A 12 34.74 -7.92 21.52
N PRO A 13 35.89 -7.40 21.99
CA PRO A 13 36.16 -5.96 22.04
C PRO A 13 36.05 -5.24 20.69
N ARG A 14 36.38 -5.94 19.59
CA ARG A 14 36.25 -5.46 18.20
C ARG A 14 34.85 -5.66 17.60
N THR A 15 33.79 -5.71 18.42
CA THR A 15 32.44 -6.02 17.92
C THR A 15 32.00 -5.11 16.78
N MET A 16 32.25 -3.79 16.88
CA MET A 16 31.85 -2.85 15.82
C MET A 16 32.56 -3.15 14.49
N ASP A 17 33.88 -3.33 14.49
CA ASP A 17 34.64 -3.69 13.28
C ASP A 17 34.16 -5.02 12.67
N ILE A 18 33.78 -5.98 13.52
CA ILE A 18 33.25 -7.27 13.09
C ILE A 18 31.87 -7.11 12.43
N LEU A 19 31.04 -6.19 12.93
CA LEU A 19 29.74 -5.88 12.31
C LEU A 19 29.95 -5.32 10.89
N ASP A 20 30.91 -4.40 10.70
CA ASP A 20 31.24 -3.85 9.39
C ASP A 20 31.80 -4.93 8.44
N GLN A 21 32.75 -5.74 8.92
CA GLN A 21 33.28 -6.87 8.15
C GLN A 21 32.18 -7.88 7.76
N ALA A 22 31.24 -8.14 8.67
CA ALA A 22 30.10 -9.00 8.39
C ALA A 22 29.19 -8.39 7.31
N ALA A 23 28.96 -7.07 7.36
CA ALA A 23 28.17 -6.36 6.36
C ALA A 23 28.81 -6.49 4.97
N ASP A 24 30.12 -6.28 4.84
CA ASP A 24 30.86 -6.43 3.58
C ASP A 24 30.73 -7.86 3.00
N ILE A 25 30.84 -8.87 3.86
CA ILE A 25 30.69 -10.28 3.47
C ILE A 25 29.26 -10.57 2.99
N VAL A 26 28.26 -10.04 3.71
CA VAL A 26 26.85 -10.21 3.34
C VAL A 26 26.51 -9.47 2.05
N GLU A 27 27.09 -8.29 1.82
CA GLU A 27 26.89 -7.54 0.57
C GLU A 27 27.39 -8.33 -0.65
N GLN A 28 28.54 -9.01 -0.52
CA GLN A 28 29.14 -9.76 -1.62
C GLN A 28 28.52 -11.14 -1.85
N GLY A 29 28.13 -11.84 -0.78
CA GLY A 29 27.75 -13.26 -0.83
C GLY A 29 26.45 -13.63 -0.13
N GLY A 30 25.69 -12.64 0.35
CA GLY A 30 24.45 -12.82 1.09
C GLY A 30 24.65 -13.35 2.51
N ILE A 31 23.54 -13.56 3.23
CA ILE A 31 23.54 -14.04 4.63
C ILE A 31 24.25 -15.40 4.76
N GLU A 32 24.15 -16.25 3.73
CA GLU A 32 24.82 -17.55 3.68
C GLU A 32 26.35 -17.46 3.61
N ALA A 33 26.90 -16.38 3.04
CA ALA A 33 28.34 -16.17 3.09
C ALA A 33 28.79 -15.91 4.54
N TRP A 34 28.09 -15.03 5.26
CA TRP A 34 28.37 -14.81 6.67
C TRP A 34 28.21 -16.09 7.48
N SER A 35 27.16 -16.89 7.27
CA SER A 35 26.90 -18.10 8.07
C SER A 35 28.07 -19.08 8.04
N ARG A 36 28.72 -19.24 6.88
CA ARG A 36 29.83 -20.18 6.63
C ARG A 36 31.17 -19.73 7.19
N VAL A 37 31.37 -18.44 7.43
CA VAL A 37 32.64 -17.90 7.92
C VAL A 37 32.92 -18.40 9.34
N THR A 38 34.15 -18.82 9.59
CA THR A 38 34.64 -19.35 10.86
C THR A 38 35.17 -18.25 11.78
N ALA A 39 35.29 -18.56 13.08
CA ALA A 39 35.91 -17.64 14.04
C ALA A 39 37.39 -17.38 13.71
N GLU A 40 38.10 -18.36 13.16
CA GLU A 40 39.50 -18.21 12.77
C GLU A 40 39.68 -17.24 11.59
N GLU A 41 38.75 -17.25 10.62
CA GLU A 41 38.78 -16.33 9.49
C GLU A 41 38.52 -14.86 9.89
N ILE A 42 37.74 -14.61 10.96
CA ILE A 42 37.40 -13.25 11.42
C ILE A 42 38.35 -12.74 12.51
N LEU A 43 38.66 -13.59 13.49
CA LEU A 43 39.43 -13.23 14.69
C LEU A 43 40.91 -13.62 14.60
N GLY A 44 41.26 -14.54 13.71
CA GLY A 44 42.60 -15.13 13.60
C GLY A 44 42.83 -16.29 14.56
N ALA A 45 43.87 -17.08 14.27
CA ALA A 45 44.17 -18.33 14.98
C ALA A 45 44.48 -18.17 16.49
N ALA A 46 44.99 -17.01 16.89
CA ALA A 46 45.32 -16.74 18.29
C ALA A 46 44.08 -16.50 19.16
N ASP A 47 43.07 -15.83 18.60
CA ASP A 47 41.94 -15.32 19.37
C ASP A 47 40.70 -16.22 19.24
N ALA A 48 40.51 -16.82 18.06
CA ALA A 48 39.40 -17.73 17.78
C ALA A 48 39.18 -18.87 18.81
N PRO A 49 40.22 -19.48 19.42
CA PRO A 49 40.02 -20.51 20.45
C PRO A 49 39.25 -20.02 21.69
N HIS A 50 39.25 -18.72 21.98
CA HIS A 50 38.62 -18.11 23.16
C HIS A 50 37.17 -17.69 22.93
N TYR A 51 36.69 -17.68 21.68
CA TYR A 51 35.38 -17.14 21.32
C TYR A 51 34.50 -18.16 20.60
N THR A 52 33.19 -17.97 20.73
CA THR A 52 32.16 -18.70 19.99
C THR A 52 31.38 -17.72 19.12
N LYS A 53 31.27 -18.02 17.82
CA LYS A 53 30.44 -17.26 16.89
C LYS A 53 28.96 -17.52 17.21
N SER A 54 28.18 -16.45 17.38
CA SER A 54 26.73 -16.58 17.53
C SER A 54 26.10 -17.09 16.22
N SER A 55 25.24 -18.09 16.36
CA SER A 55 24.37 -18.61 15.29
C SER A 55 22.97 -18.02 15.32
N ASP A 56 22.69 -17.11 16.27
CA ASP A 56 21.38 -16.49 16.39
C ASP A 56 21.11 -15.58 15.19
N ILE A 57 19.85 -15.55 14.78
CA ILE A 57 19.36 -14.70 13.70
C ILE A 57 18.51 -13.57 14.28
N LEU A 58 18.39 -12.49 13.51
CA LEU A 58 17.44 -11.43 13.83
C LEU A 58 16.01 -11.92 13.57
N GLU A 59 15.09 -11.36 14.35
CA GLU A 59 13.68 -11.68 14.26
C GLU A 59 13.03 -10.95 13.06
N VAL A 60 12.02 -11.54 12.43
CA VAL A 60 11.45 -11.06 11.15
C VAL A 60 10.82 -9.66 11.23
N TRP A 61 10.41 -9.20 12.42
CA TRP A 61 9.99 -7.82 12.64
C TRP A 61 11.14 -6.83 12.60
N PHE A 62 12.38 -7.25 12.87
CA PHE A 62 13.56 -6.41 12.64
C PHE A 62 13.78 -6.21 11.13
N ASP A 63 13.72 -7.29 10.36
CA ASP A 63 13.93 -7.26 8.90
C ASP A 63 12.89 -6.38 8.22
N SER A 64 11.60 -6.63 8.50
CA SER A 64 10.51 -5.81 7.98
C SER A 64 10.52 -4.41 8.59
N GLY A 65 10.82 -4.28 9.88
CA GLY A 65 10.86 -3.00 10.57
C GLY A 65 11.88 -2.03 9.98
N SER A 66 13.01 -2.54 9.48
CA SER A 66 14.09 -1.75 8.89
C SER A 66 13.88 -1.37 7.42
N THR A 67 12.74 -1.74 6.80
CA THR A 67 12.50 -1.50 5.36
C THR A 67 12.52 -0.05 4.96
N PHE A 68 12.20 0.87 5.86
CA PHE A 68 12.37 2.30 5.59
C PHE A 68 13.83 2.54 5.13
N TRP A 69 14.81 2.13 5.92
CA TRP A 69 16.21 2.37 5.63
C TRP A 69 16.72 1.67 4.36
N HIS A 70 16.36 0.40 4.14
CA HIS A 70 16.95 -0.39 3.05
C HIS A 70 16.10 -0.46 1.78
N VAL A 71 14.83 -0.02 1.80
CA VAL A 71 13.98 0.05 0.60
C VAL A 71 13.81 1.50 0.14
N LEU A 72 13.60 2.43 1.07
CA LEU A 72 13.30 3.82 0.73
C LEU A 72 14.55 4.69 0.58
N ARG A 73 15.77 4.12 0.72
CA ARG A 73 17.05 4.80 0.44
C ARG A 73 17.91 4.07 -0.58
N GLY A 74 18.09 4.70 -1.74
CA GLY A 74 19.10 4.33 -2.74
C GLY A 74 18.95 2.96 -3.41
N THR A 75 17.97 2.13 -3.03
CA THR A 75 17.85 0.75 -3.52
C THR A 75 16.93 0.56 -4.72
N HIS A 76 16.02 1.51 -4.98
CA HIS A 76 15.23 1.49 -6.20
C HIS A 76 15.84 2.37 -7.28
N ALA A 77 15.89 1.81 -8.50
CA ALA A 77 16.30 2.54 -9.68
C ALA A 77 15.30 3.66 -9.99
N ARG A 78 15.81 4.74 -10.60
CA ARG A 78 15.00 5.84 -11.10
C ARG A 78 13.90 5.31 -12.02
N THR A 79 12.65 5.49 -11.62
CA THR A 79 11.47 4.97 -12.31
C THR A 79 10.69 6.13 -12.91
N GLN A 80 10.41 6.04 -14.21
CA GLN A 80 9.56 7.00 -14.89
C GLN A 80 8.11 6.50 -14.82
N ILE A 81 7.23 7.32 -14.24
CA ILE A 81 5.79 7.05 -14.16
C ILE A 81 5.08 8.20 -14.88
N GLY A 82 4.69 7.96 -16.13
CA GLY A 82 4.17 9.02 -17.01
C GLY A 82 5.25 10.07 -17.33
N GLU A 83 4.94 11.35 -17.11
CA GLU A 83 5.88 12.46 -17.25
C GLU A 83 6.75 12.68 -16.00
N ALA A 84 6.40 12.05 -14.87
CA ALA A 84 7.12 12.19 -13.61
C ALA A 84 8.31 11.20 -13.54
N VAL A 85 9.44 11.69 -13.03
CA VAL A 85 10.61 10.88 -12.70
C VAL A 85 10.66 10.70 -11.19
N SER A 86 10.36 9.49 -10.72
CA SER A 86 10.59 9.12 -9.33
C SER A 86 12.02 8.61 -9.18
N LEU A 87 12.74 9.07 -8.17
CA LEU A 87 14.02 8.49 -7.79
C LEU A 87 13.83 7.07 -7.24
N GLY A 88 12.61 6.70 -6.81
CA GLY A 88 12.32 5.44 -6.13
C GLY A 88 12.86 5.39 -4.70
N HIS A 89 13.55 6.45 -4.25
CA HIS A 89 14.13 6.58 -2.92
C HIS A 89 14.15 8.03 -2.47
N HIS A 90 14.37 8.23 -1.17
CA HIS A 90 14.50 9.52 -0.51
C HIS A 90 15.96 9.76 -0.08
N ASP A 91 16.56 10.84 -0.58
CA ASP A 91 17.92 11.24 -0.18
C ASP A 91 17.96 11.84 1.24
N SER A 92 16.82 12.33 1.74
CA SER A 92 16.67 12.86 3.11
C SER A 92 15.20 12.85 3.58
N GLY A 93 14.98 12.93 4.90
CA GLY A 93 13.64 13.10 5.51
C GLY A 93 12.95 11.81 5.99
N PRO A 94 11.73 11.89 6.56
CA PRO A 94 10.87 10.70 6.73
C PRO A 94 10.62 10.11 5.37
N GLU A 95 10.70 8.79 5.32
CA GLU A 95 10.81 8.08 4.06
C GLU A 95 9.45 7.74 3.46
N ALA A 96 8.36 7.85 4.21
CA ALA A 96 7.01 7.67 3.69
C ALA A 96 6.03 8.74 4.17
N ASP A 97 5.23 9.28 3.26
CA ASP A 97 4.07 10.11 3.63
C ASP A 97 3.00 9.27 4.35
N LEU A 98 2.83 8.01 3.96
CA LEU A 98 1.83 7.11 4.52
C LEU A 98 2.35 5.67 4.61
N TYR A 99 2.17 5.06 5.77
CA TYR A 99 2.18 3.60 5.93
C TYR A 99 0.73 3.10 5.97
N LEU A 100 0.44 2.03 5.20
CA LEU A 100 -0.90 1.45 5.10
C LEU A 100 -0.82 -0.08 5.16
N GLU A 101 -1.43 -0.67 6.18
CA GLU A 101 -1.54 -2.12 6.39
C GLU A 101 -2.74 -2.46 7.28
N GLY A 102 -2.98 -3.76 7.49
CA GLY A 102 -3.98 -4.26 8.42
C GLY A 102 -3.75 -3.80 9.87
N HIS A 103 -4.83 -3.68 10.65
CA HIS A 103 -4.75 -3.24 12.05
C HIS A 103 -3.90 -4.15 12.95
N ASP A 104 -3.63 -5.39 12.55
CA ASP A 104 -2.73 -6.32 13.23
C ASP A 104 -1.27 -5.83 13.24
N GLN A 105 -0.89 -4.98 12.29
CA GLN A 105 0.46 -4.44 12.17
C GLN A 105 0.81 -3.38 13.22
N HIS A 106 -0.16 -2.91 14.02
CA HIS A 106 0.12 -2.02 15.16
C HIS A 106 1.11 -2.60 16.16
N ARG A 107 1.17 -3.93 16.30
CA ARG A 107 2.15 -4.62 17.15
C ARG A 107 3.25 -5.33 16.35
N GLY A 108 3.09 -5.40 15.02
CA GLY A 108 4.06 -5.95 14.09
C GLY A 108 4.84 -4.83 13.42
N TRP A 109 4.70 -4.73 12.10
CA TRP A 109 5.54 -3.89 11.25
C TRP A 109 5.54 -2.41 11.63
N PHE A 110 4.38 -1.82 11.96
CA PHE A 110 4.34 -0.40 12.36
C PHE A 110 5.15 -0.13 13.63
N HIS A 111 5.11 -1.08 14.57
CA HIS A 111 5.82 -0.95 15.84
C HIS A 111 7.31 -1.13 15.67
N SER A 112 7.74 -2.17 14.95
CA SER A 112 9.16 -2.43 14.73
C SER A 112 9.82 -1.34 13.90
N SER A 113 9.15 -0.84 12.85
CA SER A 113 9.61 0.32 12.09
C SER A 113 9.72 1.58 12.95
N LEU A 114 8.74 1.83 13.83
CA LEU A 114 8.80 2.97 14.76
C LEU A 114 10.00 2.86 15.70
N LEU A 115 10.20 1.70 16.34
CA LEU A 115 11.29 1.50 17.29
C LEU A 115 12.67 1.70 16.64
N LEU A 116 12.88 1.13 15.46
CA LEU A 116 14.14 1.24 14.73
C LEU A 116 14.41 2.66 14.24
N ALA A 117 13.39 3.33 13.69
CA ALA A 117 13.52 4.71 13.24
C ALA A 117 13.76 5.66 14.41
N CYS A 118 13.10 5.47 15.56
CA CYS A 118 13.37 6.24 16.76
C CYS A 118 14.80 6.01 17.27
N ALA A 119 15.29 4.77 17.26
CA ALA A 119 16.65 4.47 17.70
C ALA A 119 17.72 5.13 16.81
N LEU A 120 17.46 5.25 15.50
CA LEU A 120 18.43 5.79 14.54
C LEU A 120 18.29 7.30 14.28
N PHE A 121 17.06 7.82 14.32
CA PHE A 121 16.70 9.17 13.85
C PHE A 121 15.84 9.99 14.81
N ASP A 122 15.52 9.44 16.00
CA ASP A 122 14.69 10.09 17.03
C ASP A 122 13.29 10.52 16.52
N ARG A 123 12.74 9.76 15.56
CA ARG A 123 11.42 10.01 14.96
C ARG A 123 10.85 8.79 14.26
N ALA A 124 9.54 8.82 13.96
CA ALA A 124 8.89 7.80 13.13
C ALA A 124 9.39 7.81 11.67
N PRO A 125 9.35 6.67 10.96
CA PRO A 125 9.76 6.58 9.56
C PRO A 125 8.66 7.06 8.58
N TYR A 126 7.45 7.30 9.08
CA TYR A 126 6.27 7.71 8.32
C TYR A 126 5.66 9.02 8.84
N ARG A 127 4.94 9.76 7.98
CA ARG A 127 4.17 10.96 8.38
C ARG A 127 2.73 10.65 8.80
N GLY A 128 2.15 9.60 8.23
CA GLY A 128 0.81 9.12 8.55
C GLY A 128 0.75 7.60 8.63
N LEU A 129 -0.21 7.10 9.40
CA LEU A 129 -0.61 5.69 9.44
C LEU A 129 -2.08 5.58 9.06
N LEU A 130 -2.38 4.68 8.13
CA LEU A 130 -3.74 4.31 7.80
C LEU A 130 -3.90 2.80 7.97
N THR A 131 -4.93 2.40 8.70
CA THR A 131 -5.16 0.98 9.00
C THR A 131 -6.48 0.51 8.44
N HIS A 132 -6.51 -0.71 7.94
CA HIS A 132 -7.73 -1.36 7.49
C HIS A 132 -8.07 -2.62 8.29
N GLY A 133 -9.35 -3.00 8.25
CA GLY A 133 -9.84 -4.28 8.77
C GLY A 133 -9.43 -5.47 7.91
N PHE A 134 -9.87 -6.66 8.34
CA PHE A 134 -9.63 -7.89 7.58
C PHE A 134 -10.76 -8.15 6.59
N THR A 135 -10.45 -8.92 5.54
CA THR A 135 -11.49 -9.48 4.69
C THR A 135 -12.21 -10.63 5.40
N VAL A 136 -13.53 -10.56 5.48
CA VAL A 136 -14.40 -11.56 6.13
C VAL A 136 -15.51 -11.99 5.20
N ASP A 137 -16.09 -13.17 5.46
CA ASP A 137 -17.29 -13.59 4.73
C ASP A 137 -18.51 -12.71 5.07
N SER A 138 -19.64 -12.91 4.39
CA SER A 138 -20.86 -12.13 4.64
C SER A 138 -21.51 -12.33 6.02
N GLN A 139 -21.00 -13.25 6.84
CA GLN A 139 -21.38 -13.44 8.24
C GLN A 139 -20.35 -12.86 9.23
N GLY A 140 -19.31 -12.17 8.73
CA GLY A 140 -18.23 -11.61 9.55
C GLY A 140 -17.23 -12.65 10.04
N ARG A 141 -17.21 -13.86 9.45
CA ARG A 141 -16.26 -14.91 9.85
C ARG A 141 -14.99 -14.77 9.04
N LYS A 142 -13.85 -15.02 9.69
CA LYS A 142 -12.55 -15.09 9.02
C LYS A 142 -12.62 -16.08 7.86
N MET A 143 -12.14 -15.64 6.70
CA MET A 143 -12.07 -16.49 5.52
C MET A 143 -11.07 -17.63 5.75
N SER A 144 -11.46 -18.86 5.39
CA SER A 144 -10.57 -20.01 5.44
C SER A 144 -10.87 -21.01 4.33
N LYS A 145 -9.84 -21.74 3.90
CA LYS A 145 -10.00 -22.83 2.92
C LYS A 145 -10.93 -23.93 3.44
N SER A 146 -10.93 -24.21 4.74
CA SER A 146 -11.77 -25.26 5.34
C SER A 146 -13.26 -24.90 5.38
N LEU A 147 -13.59 -23.62 5.49
CA LEU A 147 -14.98 -23.14 5.47
C LEU A 147 -15.49 -22.86 4.04
N ASN A 148 -14.60 -22.88 3.05
CA ASN A 148 -14.88 -22.54 1.65
C ASN A 148 -15.70 -21.23 1.52
N ASN A 149 -15.37 -20.25 2.36
CA ASN A 149 -16.05 -18.95 2.48
C ASN A 149 -15.14 -17.79 2.01
N GLY A 150 -14.01 -18.11 1.39
CA GLY A 150 -13.04 -17.14 0.90
C GLY A 150 -13.39 -16.61 -0.48
N ILE A 151 -13.09 -15.33 -0.72
CA ILE A 151 -12.99 -14.78 -2.07
C ILE A 151 -11.54 -14.92 -2.53
N ASP A 152 -11.33 -15.59 -3.67
CA ASP A 152 -10.04 -15.64 -4.34
C ASP A 152 -9.92 -14.45 -5.32
N PRO A 153 -9.03 -13.47 -5.08
CA PRO A 153 -8.90 -12.31 -5.95
C PRO A 153 -8.53 -12.66 -7.39
N GLN A 154 -7.73 -13.72 -7.61
CA GLN A 154 -7.32 -14.10 -8.95
C GLN A 154 -8.49 -14.72 -9.73
N GLN A 155 -9.28 -15.58 -9.10
CA GLN A 155 -10.48 -16.16 -9.71
C GLN A 155 -11.52 -15.09 -10.03
N VAL A 156 -11.77 -14.16 -9.09
CA VAL A 156 -12.69 -13.04 -9.34
C VAL A 156 -12.18 -12.15 -10.46
N SER A 157 -10.89 -11.81 -10.48
CA SER A 157 -10.30 -11.00 -11.54
C SER A 157 -10.43 -11.65 -12.92
N GLN A 158 -10.24 -12.97 -13.02
CA GLN A 158 -10.41 -13.71 -14.28
C GLN A 158 -11.86 -13.77 -14.75
N LYS A 159 -12.82 -13.88 -13.81
CA LYS A 159 -14.24 -14.06 -14.11
C LYS A 159 -14.97 -12.74 -14.35
N LEU A 160 -14.68 -11.71 -13.55
CA LEU A 160 -15.44 -10.46 -13.48
C LEU A 160 -14.61 -9.23 -13.88
N GLY A 161 -13.28 -9.32 -13.91
CA GLY A 161 -12.37 -8.20 -14.14
C GLY A 161 -11.78 -7.64 -12.83
N ALA A 162 -10.55 -7.14 -12.90
CA ALA A 162 -9.84 -6.58 -11.75
C ALA A 162 -10.51 -5.32 -11.19
N GLU A 163 -11.21 -4.57 -12.04
CA GLU A 163 -11.96 -3.37 -11.69
C GLU A 163 -13.12 -3.67 -10.73
N ILE A 164 -13.70 -4.87 -10.78
CA ILE A 164 -14.77 -5.26 -9.86
C ILE A 164 -14.23 -5.44 -8.44
N ILE A 165 -13.02 -6.00 -8.30
CA ILE A 165 -12.34 -6.10 -6.99
C ILE A 165 -11.99 -4.71 -6.47
N ARG A 166 -11.43 -3.85 -7.33
CA ARG A 166 -11.08 -2.47 -6.97
C ARG A 166 -12.32 -1.68 -6.53
N LEU A 167 -13.43 -1.81 -7.24
CA LEU A 167 -14.68 -1.13 -6.89
C LEU A 167 -15.29 -1.70 -5.61
N TRP A 168 -15.20 -3.01 -5.37
CA TRP A 168 -15.66 -3.63 -4.13
C TRP A 168 -14.88 -3.11 -2.92
N VAL A 169 -13.54 -3.08 -3.01
CA VAL A 169 -12.68 -2.52 -1.95
C VAL A 169 -13.02 -1.03 -1.75
N ALA A 170 -13.10 -0.26 -2.82
CA ALA A 170 -13.43 1.17 -2.74
C ALA A 170 -14.84 1.42 -2.17
N ALA A 171 -15.80 0.52 -2.41
CA ALA A 171 -17.17 0.64 -1.91
C ALA A 171 -17.32 0.21 -0.44
N SER A 172 -16.29 -0.39 0.15
CA SER A 172 -16.32 -0.91 1.50
C SER A 172 -15.72 0.09 2.48
N ASP A 173 -16.35 0.25 3.65
CA ASP A 173 -15.73 0.96 4.76
C ASP A 173 -14.60 0.10 5.34
N TYR A 174 -13.37 0.39 4.93
CA TYR A 174 -12.19 -0.37 5.32
C TYR A 174 -11.77 -0.14 6.77
N SER A 175 -12.35 0.85 7.48
CA SER A 175 -12.03 1.08 8.89
C SER A 175 -12.50 -0.09 9.78
N GLY A 176 -13.49 -0.85 9.31
CA GLY A 176 -13.90 -2.14 9.83
C GLY A 176 -13.53 -3.30 8.91
N ASP A 177 -14.00 -4.50 9.27
CA ASP A 177 -13.81 -5.68 8.43
C ASP A 177 -14.59 -5.58 7.11
N ILE A 178 -13.94 -5.98 6.03
CA ILE A 178 -14.45 -5.90 4.67
C ILE A 178 -15.17 -7.20 4.34
N ALA A 179 -16.51 -7.16 4.37
CA ALA A 179 -17.34 -8.30 4.02
C ALA A 179 -17.34 -8.59 2.52
N GLY A 180 -17.22 -9.87 2.17
CA GLY A 180 -17.24 -10.33 0.79
C GLY A 180 -17.93 -11.68 0.62
N ASP A 181 -18.86 -11.73 -0.32
CA ASP A 181 -19.38 -12.97 -0.91
C ASP A 181 -19.82 -12.73 -2.37
N ASP A 182 -20.26 -13.78 -3.06
CA ASP A 182 -20.74 -13.68 -4.45
C ASP A 182 -21.93 -12.72 -4.61
N LYS A 183 -22.77 -12.54 -3.59
CA LYS A 183 -23.93 -11.63 -3.64
C LYS A 183 -23.48 -10.18 -3.54
N ILE A 184 -22.50 -9.89 -2.68
CA ILE A 184 -21.87 -8.56 -2.58
C ILE A 184 -21.18 -8.23 -3.90
N LEU A 185 -20.39 -9.15 -4.46
CA LEU A 185 -19.73 -8.95 -5.75
C LEU A 185 -20.74 -8.74 -6.89
N ALA A 186 -21.87 -9.46 -6.90
CA ALA A 186 -22.93 -9.23 -7.88
C ALA A 186 -23.49 -7.79 -7.82
N ARG A 187 -23.71 -7.26 -6.60
CA ARG A 187 -24.14 -5.85 -6.42
C ARG A 187 -23.09 -4.86 -6.92
N VAL A 188 -21.81 -5.15 -6.69
CA VAL A 188 -20.69 -4.33 -7.20
C VAL A 188 -20.65 -4.35 -8.74
N VAL A 189 -20.91 -5.50 -9.37
CA VAL A 189 -21.02 -5.61 -10.83
C VAL A 189 -22.17 -4.77 -11.37
N ASP A 190 -23.33 -4.76 -10.70
CA ASP A 190 -24.48 -3.96 -11.12
C ASP A 190 -24.19 -2.45 -11.01
N ALA A 191 -23.53 -2.02 -9.92
CA ALA A 191 -23.05 -0.66 -9.78
C ALA A 191 -22.04 -0.27 -10.87
N TYR A 192 -21.05 -1.13 -11.12
CA TYR A 192 -20.06 -0.95 -12.18
C TYR A 192 -20.73 -0.78 -13.55
N ARG A 193 -21.70 -1.65 -13.89
CA ARG A 193 -22.44 -1.57 -15.16
C ARG A 193 -23.19 -0.25 -15.28
N ARG A 194 -23.80 0.23 -14.20
CA ARG A 194 -24.50 1.52 -14.19
C ARG A 194 -23.54 2.66 -14.52
N ILE A 195 -22.45 2.78 -13.78
CA ILE A 195 -21.42 3.80 -14.00
C ILE A 195 -20.89 3.71 -15.45
N ARG A 196 -20.52 2.51 -15.90
CA ARG A 196 -20.01 2.27 -17.25
C ARG A 196 -21.01 2.67 -18.33
N ASN A 197 -22.30 2.37 -18.16
CA ASN A 197 -23.32 2.69 -19.15
C ASN A 197 -23.59 4.20 -19.23
N THR A 198 -23.60 4.91 -18.10
CA THR A 198 -23.67 6.39 -18.06
C THR A 198 -22.50 6.99 -18.82
N LEU A 199 -21.27 6.56 -18.53
CA LEU A 199 -20.07 7.03 -19.25
C LEU A 199 -20.11 6.70 -20.74
N ARG A 200 -20.56 5.49 -21.11
CA ARG A 200 -20.69 5.08 -22.51
C ARG A 200 -21.69 5.98 -23.26
N PHE A 201 -22.80 6.33 -22.62
CA PHE A 201 -23.81 7.20 -23.22
C PHE A 201 -23.28 8.62 -23.40
N LEU A 202 -22.62 9.19 -22.38
CA LEU A 202 -21.95 10.49 -22.49
C LEU A 202 -20.94 10.50 -23.64
N LEU A 203 -20.03 9.53 -23.69
CA LEU A 203 -19.01 9.43 -24.74
C LEU A 203 -19.60 9.30 -26.15
N ALA A 204 -20.71 8.57 -26.30
CA ALA A 204 -21.39 8.43 -27.58
C ALA A 204 -22.02 9.75 -28.06
N ASN A 205 -22.55 10.57 -27.15
CA ASN A 205 -23.20 11.84 -27.46
C ASN A 205 -22.23 13.02 -27.62
N VAL A 206 -20.94 12.82 -27.35
CA VAL A 206 -19.89 13.84 -27.58
C VAL A 206 -18.86 13.38 -28.62
N SER A 207 -19.16 12.32 -29.37
CA SER A 207 -18.19 11.70 -30.30
C SER A 207 -17.81 12.59 -31.49
N ASP A 208 -18.65 13.57 -31.81
CA ASP A 208 -18.50 14.55 -32.88
C ASP A 208 -18.35 16.00 -32.35
N PHE A 209 -18.19 16.18 -31.03
CA PHE A 209 -18.05 17.49 -30.40
C PHE A 209 -16.58 17.91 -30.31
N ASP A 210 -16.21 18.99 -31.00
CA ASP A 210 -14.90 19.63 -30.88
C ASP A 210 -14.97 20.77 -29.86
N VAL A 211 -14.33 20.58 -28.70
CA VAL A 211 -14.30 21.58 -27.61
C VAL A 211 -13.81 22.96 -28.09
N SER A 212 -12.90 23.02 -29.06
CA SER A 212 -12.34 24.29 -29.56
C SER A 212 -13.26 25.04 -30.52
N ALA A 213 -14.14 24.32 -31.23
CA ALA A 213 -15.01 24.90 -32.25
C ALA A 213 -16.48 25.02 -31.80
N ASP A 214 -16.94 24.09 -30.95
CA ASP A 214 -18.36 23.89 -30.65
C ASP A 214 -18.74 24.30 -29.22
N SER A 215 -17.76 24.60 -28.35
CA SER A 215 -18.06 25.06 -26.99
C SER A 215 -18.68 26.46 -26.97
N VAL A 216 -19.69 26.64 -26.12
CA VAL A 216 -20.43 27.88 -25.97
C VAL A 216 -20.23 28.49 -24.59
N GLY A 217 -20.44 29.80 -24.47
CA GLY A 217 -20.38 30.51 -23.19
C GLY A 217 -21.54 30.11 -22.26
N PRO A 218 -21.42 30.29 -20.93
CA PRO A 218 -22.51 30.00 -19.99
C PRO A 218 -23.82 30.73 -20.32
N GLU A 219 -23.75 31.90 -20.94
CA GLU A 219 -24.90 32.70 -21.38
C GLU A 219 -25.67 32.10 -22.57
N GLU A 220 -25.02 31.22 -23.34
CA GLU A 220 -25.59 30.52 -24.49
C GLU A 220 -26.09 29.11 -24.14
N MET A 221 -25.77 28.63 -22.93
CA MET A 221 -26.24 27.35 -22.40
C MET A 221 -27.69 27.40 -21.95
N LEU A 222 -28.42 26.29 -22.10
CA LEU A 222 -29.73 26.17 -21.47
C LEU A 222 -29.56 26.16 -19.93
N GLU A 223 -30.63 26.51 -19.22
CA GLU A 223 -30.62 26.47 -17.75
C GLU A 223 -30.32 25.05 -17.22
N ILE A 224 -30.80 24.02 -17.91
CA ILE A 224 -30.53 22.62 -17.55
C ILE A 224 -29.05 22.24 -17.72
N ASP A 225 -28.36 22.77 -18.73
CA ASP A 225 -26.92 22.50 -18.94
C ASP A 225 -26.08 23.17 -17.86
N ARG A 226 -26.41 24.42 -17.53
CA ARG A 226 -25.77 25.13 -16.41
C ARG A 226 -26.02 24.42 -15.08
N TYR A 227 -27.23 23.89 -14.87
CA TYR A 227 -27.54 23.06 -13.73
C TYR A 227 -26.68 21.79 -13.71
N ALA A 228 -26.59 21.05 -14.81
CA ALA A 228 -25.80 19.82 -14.90
C ALA A 228 -24.31 20.09 -14.60
N LEU A 229 -23.73 21.17 -15.13
CA LEU A 229 -22.36 21.60 -14.81
C LEU A 229 -22.17 21.96 -13.34
N ALA A 230 -23.11 22.69 -12.75
CA ALA A 230 -23.07 23.03 -11.33
C ALA A 230 -23.14 21.78 -10.43
N ARG A 231 -23.99 20.80 -10.80
CA ARG A 231 -24.10 19.51 -10.09
C ARG A 231 -22.83 18.67 -10.22
N ALA A 232 -22.25 18.61 -11.42
CA ALA A 232 -20.98 17.93 -11.67
C ALA A 232 -19.84 18.54 -10.83
N SER A 233 -19.75 19.87 -10.81
CA SER A 233 -18.74 20.61 -10.03
C SER A 233 -18.90 20.38 -8.53
N ALA A 234 -20.14 20.42 -8.01
CA ALA A 234 -20.43 20.12 -6.61
C ALA A 234 -20.06 18.68 -6.24
N MET A 235 -20.42 17.70 -7.07
CA MET A 235 -20.04 16.30 -6.86
C MET A 235 -18.52 16.14 -6.85
N GLN A 236 -17.81 16.77 -7.78
CA GLN A 236 -16.35 16.69 -7.86
C GLN A 236 -15.68 17.24 -6.59
N ALA A 237 -16.16 18.38 -6.08
CA ALA A 237 -15.65 18.96 -4.83
C ALA A 237 -15.86 18.02 -3.64
N GLU A 238 -17.04 17.39 -3.53
CA GLU A 238 -17.31 16.40 -2.47
C GLU A 238 -16.44 15.15 -2.60
N ILE A 239 -16.25 14.63 -3.81
CA ILE A 239 -15.39 13.47 -4.08
C ILE A 239 -13.94 13.76 -3.69
N LEU A 240 -13.41 14.92 -4.09
CA LEU A 240 -12.05 15.32 -3.76
C LEU A 240 -11.86 15.45 -2.24
N ALA A 241 -12.83 16.02 -1.53
CA ALA A 241 -12.79 16.13 -0.07
C ALA A 241 -12.71 14.77 0.63
N HIS A 242 -13.41 13.76 0.12
CA HIS A 242 -13.32 12.39 0.66
C HIS A 242 -11.96 11.73 0.35
N TYR A 243 -11.39 11.96 -0.84
CA TYR A 243 -10.06 11.44 -1.16
C TYR A 243 -8.96 11.99 -0.25
N GLU A 244 -9.03 13.27 0.15
CA GLU A 244 -8.07 13.91 1.07
C GLU A 244 -8.02 13.24 2.44
N VAL A 245 -9.13 12.64 2.88
CA VAL A 245 -9.23 11.92 4.17
C VAL A 245 -9.28 10.41 3.99
N TYR A 246 -8.92 9.91 2.80
CA TYR A 246 -8.90 8.50 2.45
C TYR A 246 -10.25 7.79 2.58
N GLU A 247 -11.39 8.47 2.44
CA GLU A 247 -12.72 7.87 2.48
C GLU A 247 -13.19 7.45 1.08
N PHE A 248 -12.99 6.19 0.70
CA PHE A 248 -13.34 5.73 -0.65
C PHE A 248 -14.82 5.33 -0.80
N HIS A 249 -15.42 4.78 0.25
CA HIS A 249 -16.79 4.26 0.18
C HIS A 249 -17.86 5.34 -0.08
N PRO A 250 -17.75 6.57 0.46
CA PRO A 250 -18.70 7.64 0.12
C PRO A 250 -18.54 8.08 -1.33
N VAL A 251 -17.32 8.07 -1.89
CA VAL A 251 -17.07 8.38 -3.30
C VAL A 251 -17.86 7.43 -4.20
N VAL A 252 -17.78 6.12 -3.94
CA VAL A 252 -18.50 5.12 -4.74
C VAL A 252 -20.02 5.29 -4.59
N ALA A 253 -20.52 5.50 -3.38
CA ALA A 253 -21.95 5.71 -3.13
C ALA A 253 -22.48 6.97 -3.86
N LYS A 254 -21.77 8.10 -3.75
CA LYS A 254 -22.12 9.36 -4.42
C LYS A 254 -22.08 9.22 -5.93
N LEU A 255 -21.05 8.57 -6.48
CA LEU A 255 -20.94 8.35 -7.92
C LEU A 255 -22.08 7.49 -8.45
N GLN A 256 -22.48 6.44 -7.73
CA GLN A 256 -23.64 5.63 -8.10
C GLN A 256 -24.93 6.46 -8.12
N VAL A 257 -25.16 7.27 -7.09
CA VAL A 257 -26.34 8.16 -7.02
C VAL A 257 -26.32 9.15 -8.18
N TYR A 258 -25.20 9.83 -8.43
CA TYR A 258 -25.07 10.79 -9.52
C TYR A 258 -25.32 10.18 -10.90
N CYS A 259 -24.77 8.99 -11.17
CA CYS A 259 -25.03 8.29 -12.42
C CYS A 259 -26.50 7.87 -12.57
N SER A 260 -27.20 7.58 -11.47
CA SER A 260 -28.59 7.10 -11.47
C SER A 260 -29.59 8.24 -11.57
N GLU A 261 -29.45 9.23 -10.69
CA GLU A 261 -30.45 10.26 -10.45
C GLU A 261 -30.14 11.52 -11.27
N ASP A 262 -28.99 12.16 -11.04
CA ASP A 262 -28.63 13.41 -11.71
C ASP A 262 -28.44 13.22 -13.22
N GLN A 263 -27.74 12.15 -13.63
CA GLN A 263 -27.50 11.84 -15.03
C GLN A 263 -28.64 11.01 -15.62
N GLY A 264 -28.81 9.76 -15.18
CA GLY A 264 -29.68 8.80 -15.85
C GLY A 264 -31.19 9.08 -15.77
N ALA A 265 -31.68 9.74 -14.71
CA ALA A 265 -33.11 10.01 -14.55
C ALA A 265 -33.51 11.42 -14.97
N PHE A 266 -32.56 12.34 -15.13
CA PHE A 266 -32.84 13.76 -15.33
C PHE A 266 -32.15 14.38 -16.55
N TYR A 267 -30.84 14.21 -16.72
CA TYR A 267 -30.08 14.92 -17.76
C TYR A 267 -29.92 14.15 -19.07
N LEU A 268 -29.68 12.83 -19.02
CA LEU A 268 -29.44 11.95 -20.16
C LEU A 268 -30.72 11.24 -20.62
#